data_AF-A0A1B6FNG3-F1
#
_entry.id   AF-A0A1B6FNG3-F1
#
_cell.length_a   1.000
_cell.length_b   1.000
_cell.length_c   1.000
_cell.angle_alpha   90.00
_cell.angle_beta   90.00
_cell.angle_gamma   90.00
#
_symmetry.space_group_name_H-M   'P 1'
#
loop_
_entity.id
_entity.type
_entity.pdbx_description
1 polymer ?
#
loop_
_entity_poly.entity_id
_entity_poly.type
_entity_poly.pdbx_seq_one_letter_code
_entity_poly.pdbx_strand_id
1 'polypeptide(L)'
;MAAFRKNSKGEFAFQLLSEVGSDYGSEANLVTLQPRDVIIAKVSSRDRRNTATLIRSHLELDDPASQVASTAVLLSKGSSSEFIDDDLGIGNYNPFKHRRLSNPTSDGETLVHLLKASLGTGILAMPMAFMNAGLLFGLVATFVIGFVCTYCIHLWVKCAQILCIRRRVPSMGFSEIAEFAFLTGPMPLRKYSTLAGFLINLAILIEMLGCCCAYIVFVARSMKQIAEHYWEVDWSLQVYMILLIPPLILLNLMRSLKYLTPFSMISNFLFIIGVCISYYYIFDDLPPITERPMFSSWHQLPIFFGTTIFALEGVGVVMPLENNMKTPEHFIGCPGVLNIGMVLVVTLYAITGFFGYLKYGEATEASVTLNLPVEHLLGQILKTMVALGIFLTYSLLFYAAMDILWPRLKSSFSRPLPVEYVFRVLLVLATVAVAAIFPNLGPLLSLIGALSLSVVGLIFPALVETLVYWEHPGLGSHWWRLWKNVAIALFGLIGLFTGTMTSLREFGH
;
A
#
# COMPACT_ATOMS: atom_id res chain seq x y z
N MET A 1 -12.56 7.50 52.76
CA MET A 1 -11.56 6.40 52.84
C MET A 1 -12.06 5.25 51.97
N ALA A 2 -11.43 4.98 50.82
CA ALA A 2 -11.77 3.83 49.99
C ALA A 2 -10.97 2.61 50.48
N ALA A 3 -11.65 1.51 50.81
CA ALA A 3 -11.00 0.26 51.21
C ALA A 3 -10.96 -0.71 50.02
N PHE A 4 -9.75 -1.18 49.67
CA PHE A 4 -9.56 -2.23 48.69
C PHE A 4 -9.80 -3.59 49.33
N ARG A 5 -10.69 -4.43 48.77
CA ARG A 5 -10.80 -5.84 49.14
C ARG A 5 -10.59 -6.71 47.92
N LYS A 6 -9.55 -7.53 47.96
CA LYS A 6 -9.22 -8.53 46.94
C LYS A 6 -10.19 -9.70 47.09
N ASN A 7 -10.96 -10.03 46.06
CA ASN A 7 -11.78 -11.24 46.09
C ASN A 7 -10.93 -12.46 45.67
N SER A 8 -11.39 -13.67 46.02
CA SER A 8 -10.66 -14.95 45.92
C SER A 8 -10.23 -15.36 44.50
N LYS A 9 -10.63 -14.61 43.46
CA LYS A 9 -10.26 -14.81 42.06
C LYS A 9 -9.25 -13.79 41.50
N GLY A 10 -8.79 -12.83 42.31
CA GLY A 10 -7.71 -11.91 41.91
C GLY A 10 -8.13 -10.66 41.14
N GLU A 11 -9.43 -10.37 41.02
CA GLU A 11 -9.95 -9.16 40.38
C GLU A 11 -10.15 -8.00 41.38
N PHE A 12 -9.90 -6.77 40.92
CA PHE A 12 -10.10 -5.55 41.71
C PHE A 12 -11.51 -4.99 41.48
N ALA A 13 -12.31 -4.91 42.54
CA ALA A 13 -13.61 -4.25 42.52
C ALA A 13 -13.51 -2.85 43.14
N PHE A 14 -14.09 -1.85 42.47
CA PHE A 14 -14.13 -0.46 42.93
C PHE A 14 -15.48 -0.19 43.62
N GLN A 15 -15.47 0.22 44.88
CA GLN A 15 -16.69 0.53 45.64
C GLN A 15 -16.77 2.04 45.88
N LEU A 16 -17.72 2.72 45.25
CA LEU A 16 -18.03 4.14 45.47
C LEU A 16 -19.21 4.22 46.45
N LEU A 17 -18.93 4.58 47.70
CA LEU A 17 -19.97 4.94 48.67
C LEU A 17 -20.37 6.40 48.41
N SER A 18 -21.62 6.64 47.97
CA SER A 18 -22.22 7.97 48.00
C SER A 18 -22.94 8.17 49.33
N GLU A 19 -22.52 9.15 50.12
CA GLU A 19 -23.39 9.72 51.16
C GLU A 19 -24.45 10.59 50.47
N VAL A 20 -25.69 10.07 50.40
CA VAL A 20 -26.91 10.86 50.30
C VAL A 20 -27.87 10.30 51.33
N GLY A 21 -28.38 11.17 52.20
CA GLY A 21 -29.25 10.82 53.31
C GLY A 21 -30.65 10.37 52.91
N SER A 22 -31.22 9.59 53.83
CA SER A 22 -32.63 9.27 54.11
C SER A 22 -33.54 8.73 53.00
N ASP A 23 -34.04 7.53 53.32
CA ASP A 23 -35.35 6.95 53.02
C ASP A 23 -35.55 6.11 51.76
N TYR A 24 -35.96 4.85 52.04
CA TYR A 24 -36.50 3.78 51.17
C TYR A 24 -35.55 3.04 50.19
N GLY A 25 -35.14 1.83 50.60
CA GLY A 25 -35.52 0.59 49.89
C GLY A 25 -34.73 0.09 48.68
N SER A 26 -33.94 -0.96 48.91
CA SER A 26 -33.58 -2.09 48.01
C SER A 26 -32.47 -1.93 46.94
N GLU A 27 -31.53 -2.89 47.04
CA GLU A 27 -30.68 -3.52 46.01
C GLU A 27 -29.88 -2.65 45.02
N ALA A 28 -28.59 -2.45 45.33
CA ALA A 28 -27.59 -2.00 44.38
C ALA A 28 -27.13 -3.17 43.48
N ASN A 29 -27.50 -3.14 42.20
CA ASN A 29 -27.01 -4.06 41.18
C ASN A 29 -25.51 -3.84 40.90
N LEU A 30 -24.71 -4.90 41.06
CA LEU A 30 -23.32 -4.95 40.59
C LEU A 30 -23.28 -4.97 39.06
N VAL A 31 -22.67 -3.96 38.44
CA VAL A 31 -22.33 -3.99 37.01
C VAL A 31 -20.85 -4.31 36.87
N THR A 32 -20.53 -5.47 36.33
CA THR A 32 -19.19 -5.89 35.90
C THR A 32 -18.85 -5.26 34.54
N LEU A 33 -17.82 -4.44 34.47
CA LEU A 33 -17.37 -3.76 33.24
C LEU A 33 -16.26 -4.56 32.53
N GLN A 34 -16.35 -4.66 31.19
CA GLN A 34 -15.38 -5.32 30.30
C GLN A 34 -14.43 -4.29 29.64
N PRO A 35 -13.28 -4.71 29.05
CA PRO A 35 -12.16 -3.82 28.70
C PRO A 35 -12.37 -2.82 27.54
N ARG A 36 -13.61 -2.63 27.07
CA ARG A 36 -13.94 -1.78 25.90
C ARG A 36 -14.74 -0.53 26.23
N ASP A 37 -15.06 -0.28 27.49
CA ASP A 37 -15.92 0.85 27.85
C ASP A 37 -15.09 2.12 28.15
N VAL A 38 -15.35 3.17 27.37
CA VAL A 38 -14.79 4.51 27.58
C VAL A 38 -15.31 5.07 28.91
N ILE A 39 -14.41 5.32 29.86
CA ILE A 39 -14.76 5.91 31.16
C ILE A 39 -14.95 7.41 30.99
N ILE A 40 -16.20 7.90 30.98
CA ILE A 40 -16.50 9.33 31.12
C ILE A 40 -16.84 9.60 32.59
N ALA A 41 -15.85 9.98 33.39
CA ALA A 41 -16.07 10.40 34.77
C ALA A 41 -16.38 11.90 34.84
N LYS A 42 -17.60 12.27 35.23
CA LYS A 42 -17.98 13.67 35.51
C LYS A 42 -17.57 14.03 36.93
N VAL A 43 -16.37 14.60 37.10
CA VAL A 43 -15.83 14.94 38.43
C VAL A 43 -16.35 16.31 38.89
N SER A 44 -17.04 16.34 40.03
CA SER A 44 -17.49 17.56 40.72
C SER A 44 -16.30 18.45 41.11
N SER A 45 -16.49 19.77 41.07
CA SER A 45 -15.45 20.80 41.10
C SER A 45 -14.58 20.83 42.37
N ARG A 46 -14.95 20.11 43.44
CA ARG A 46 -14.27 20.20 44.75
C ARG A 46 -13.06 19.27 44.96
N ASP A 47 -12.87 18.20 44.19
CA ASP A 47 -11.83 17.18 44.47
C ASP A 47 -10.82 16.88 43.35
N ARG A 48 -10.74 17.75 42.33
CA ARG A 48 -9.96 17.51 41.09
C ARG A 48 -8.46 17.19 41.27
N ARG A 49 -7.81 17.65 42.34
CA ARG A 49 -6.34 17.48 42.52
C ARG A 49 -5.96 16.10 43.05
N ASN A 50 -6.76 15.51 43.94
CA ASN A 50 -6.41 14.22 44.54
C ASN A 50 -6.75 13.06 43.59
N THR A 51 -7.82 13.18 42.81
CA THR A 51 -8.23 12.15 41.83
C THR A 51 -7.29 12.10 40.62
N ALA A 52 -6.79 13.25 40.14
CA ALA A 52 -5.87 13.32 39.00
C ALA A 52 -4.50 12.69 39.32
N THR A 53 -3.99 12.88 40.55
CA THR A 53 -2.71 12.31 40.99
C THR A 53 -2.78 10.79 41.15
N LEU A 54 -3.93 10.25 41.59
CA LEU A 54 -4.14 8.81 41.76
C LEU A 54 -4.28 8.05 40.43
N ILE A 55 -4.88 8.68 39.41
CA ILE A 55 -5.03 8.11 38.06
C ILE A 55 -3.67 8.13 37.33
N ARG A 56 -2.89 9.20 37.50
CA ARG A 56 -1.59 9.37 36.84
C ARG A 56 -0.54 8.36 37.33
N SER A 57 -0.57 8.00 38.61
CA SER A 57 0.38 7.02 39.17
C SER A 57 0.08 5.56 38.83
N HIS A 58 -1.11 5.25 38.28
CA HIS A 58 -1.49 3.89 37.85
C HIS A 58 -1.35 3.65 36.33
N LEU A 59 -1.15 4.71 35.52
CA LEU A 59 -1.01 4.62 34.07
C LEU A 59 0.45 4.51 33.58
N GLU A 60 1.43 4.73 34.45
CA GLU A 60 2.84 4.44 34.15
C GLU A 60 3.14 2.96 34.41
N LEU A 61 2.78 2.10 33.45
CA LEU A 61 3.28 0.74 33.34
C LEU A 61 3.77 0.51 31.90
N ASP A 62 5.05 0.17 31.78
CA ASP A 62 5.84 -0.03 30.56
C ASP A 62 5.31 -1.15 29.64
N ASP A 63 4.30 -0.87 28.81
CA ASP A 63 3.87 -1.80 27.75
C ASP A 63 3.44 -1.04 26.46
N PRO A 64 3.99 -1.38 25.27
CA PRO A 64 3.57 -0.82 23.97
C PRO A 64 2.07 -0.98 23.64
N ALA A 65 1.35 -1.85 24.34
CA ALA A 65 -0.10 -2.01 24.19
C ALA A 65 -0.94 -0.83 24.75
N SER A 66 -0.34 0.09 25.50
CA SER A 66 -1.01 1.21 26.16
C SER A 66 -1.26 2.44 25.27
N GLN A 67 -0.70 2.49 24.05
CA GLN A 67 -0.92 3.62 23.12
C GLN A 67 -2.37 3.74 22.62
N VAL A 68 -3.20 2.71 22.81
CA VAL A 68 -4.62 2.71 22.43
C VAL A 68 -5.52 3.34 23.52
N ALA A 69 -5.02 3.52 24.75
CA ALA A 69 -5.81 3.96 25.90
C ALA A 69 -5.59 5.44 26.29
N SER A 70 -4.85 6.23 25.52
CA SER A 70 -4.48 7.60 25.89
C SER A 70 -5.58 8.65 25.70
N THR A 71 -6.82 8.27 25.37
CA THR A 71 -7.89 9.23 25.02
C THR A 71 -8.82 9.63 26.17
N ALA A 72 -8.55 9.25 27.42
CA ALA A 72 -9.51 9.50 28.50
C ALA A 72 -8.90 9.94 29.85
N VAL A 73 -8.08 10.99 29.89
CA VAL A 73 -7.89 11.79 31.13
C VAL A 73 -7.62 13.27 30.78
N LEU A 74 -8.68 14.06 30.67
CA LEU A 74 -8.61 15.52 30.64
C LEU A 74 -9.03 16.06 32.02
N LEU A 75 -8.07 16.33 32.90
CA LEU A 75 -8.27 17.24 34.03
C LEU A 75 -7.10 18.21 34.13
N SER A 76 -7.44 19.48 33.87
CA SER A 76 -6.59 20.65 33.70
C SER A 76 -5.75 21.03 34.92
N LYS A 77 -4.48 21.37 34.68
CA LYS A 77 -3.76 22.62 35.06
C LYS A 77 -2.26 22.37 34.89
N GLY A 78 -1.44 23.22 34.30
CA GLY A 78 -1.60 24.51 33.62
C GLY A 78 -0.20 24.89 33.14
N SER A 79 -0.03 25.03 31.82
CA SER A 79 1.10 25.64 31.08
C SER A 79 1.02 25.13 29.64
N SER A 80 0.00 25.57 28.90
CA SER A 80 -0.19 25.33 27.45
C SER A 80 -1.43 26.10 27.01
N SER A 81 -1.31 27.42 26.89
CA SER A 81 -2.40 28.29 26.38
C SER A 81 -2.45 28.36 24.85
N GLU A 82 -1.92 27.36 24.12
CA GLU A 82 -1.95 27.34 22.66
C GLU A 82 -2.70 26.16 22.03
N PHE A 83 -3.17 25.17 22.81
CA PHE A 83 -3.70 23.92 22.22
C PHE A 83 -5.12 23.51 22.65
N ILE A 84 -5.82 24.31 23.47
CA ILE A 84 -7.18 23.96 23.91
C ILE A 84 -8.03 25.22 23.90
N ASP A 85 -8.64 25.54 22.76
CA ASP A 85 -9.91 26.30 22.75
C ASP A 85 -10.78 26.19 21.48
N ASP A 86 -10.38 25.49 20.41
CA ASP A 86 -11.22 25.40 19.19
C ASP A 86 -11.99 24.07 18.98
N ASP A 87 -11.64 22.98 19.67
CA ASP A 87 -12.08 21.61 19.30
C ASP A 87 -13.28 21.04 20.08
N LEU A 88 -13.94 21.85 20.93
CA LEU A 88 -15.18 21.45 21.62
C LEU A 88 -16.47 21.84 20.86
N GLY A 89 -16.34 22.53 19.73
CA GLY A 89 -17.47 22.82 18.84
C GLY A 89 -17.93 21.57 18.09
N ILE A 90 -19.23 21.31 18.09
CA ILE A 90 -19.89 20.30 17.24
C ILE A 90 -19.72 20.73 15.78
N GLY A 91 -18.55 20.46 15.18
CA GLY A 91 -18.26 20.83 13.78
C GLY A 91 -16.79 21.01 13.39
N ASN A 92 -15.85 21.16 14.33
CA ASN A 92 -14.50 21.65 14.03
C ASN A 92 -13.34 20.66 14.19
N TYR A 93 -13.59 19.35 14.28
CA TYR A 93 -12.49 18.38 14.39
C TYR A 93 -11.56 18.43 13.17
N ASN A 94 -10.34 18.90 13.37
CA ASN A 94 -9.29 18.88 12.36
C ASN A 94 -8.38 17.65 12.57
N PRO A 95 -8.43 16.62 11.70
CA PRO A 95 -7.62 15.41 11.86
C PRO A 95 -6.11 15.71 11.79
N PHE A 96 -5.69 16.72 11.04
CA PHE A 96 -4.29 17.06 10.83
C PHE A 96 -3.63 17.61 12.10
N LYS A 97 -4.35 18.39 12.92
CA LYS A 97 -3.86 18.87 14.22
C LYS A 97 -3.63 17.74 15.24
N HIS A 98 -4.32 16.62 15.05
CA HIS A 98 -4.27 15.47 15.94
C HIS A 98 -3.24 14.41 15.51
N ARG A 99 -2.52 14.61 14.40
CA ARG A 99 -1.43 13.73 13.96
C ARG A 99 -0.18 13.98 14.82
N ARG A 100 0.34 12.93 15.47
CA ARG A 100 1.62 12.97 16.18
C ARG A 100 2.71 12.35 15.30
N LEU A 101 3.40 13.19 14.54
CA LEU A 101 4.48 12.78 13.65
C LEU A 101 5.84 13.05 14.33
N SER A 102 6.69 12.03 14.42
CA SER A 102 8.05 12.17 14.94
C SER A 102 8.96 12.91 13.95
N ASN A 103 8.87 12.56 12.66
CA ASN A 103 9.62 13.14 11.56
C ASN A 103 8.69 13.40 10.37
N PRO A 104 7.94 14.52 10.35
CA PRO A 104 7.05 14.84 9.23
C PRO A 104 7.86 15.17 7.95
N THR A 105 7.34 14.72 6.81
CA THR A 105 7.95 14.94 5.48
C THR A 105 7.45 16.25 4.85
N SER A 106 8.34 16.94 4.15
CA SER A 106 8.00 18.11 3.31
C SER A 106 7.32 17.70 2.00
N ASP A 107 6.71 18.66 1.31
CA ASP A 107 6.06 18.43 0.01
C ASP A 107 7.05 17.86 -1.04
N GLY A 108 8.29 18.38 -1.06
CA GLY A 108 9.34 17.91 -1.95
C GLY A 108 9.87 16.52 -1.60
N GLU A 109 10.08 16.22 -0.31
CA GLU A 109 10.46 14.87 0.13
C GLU A 109 9.36 13.86 -0.20
N THR A 110 8.10 14.25 0.01
CA THR A 110 6.93 13.43 -0.33
C THR A 110 6.86 13.16 -1.83
N LEU A 111 7.11 14.17 -2.66
CA LEU A 111 7.20 14.01 -4.12
C LEU A 111 8.29 12.98 -4.48
N VAL A 112 9.49 13.12 -3.92
CA VAL A 112 10.60 12.18 -4.18
C VAL A 112 10.23 10.76 -3.74
N HIS A 113 9.58 10.61 -2.59
CA HIS A 113 9.12 9.30 -2.12
C HIS A 113 8.03 8.71 -3.03
N LEU A 114 7.08 9.53 -3.50
CA LEU A 114 6.04 9.11 -4.44
C LEU A 114 6.66 8.65 -5.77
N LEU A 115 7.59 9.42 -6.33
CA LEU A 115 8.30 9.07 -7.57
C LEU A 115 9.08 7.77 -7.39
N LYS A 116 9.85 7.66 -6.31
CA LYS A 116 10.64 6.48 -5.99
C LYS A 116 9.77 5.22 -5.84
N ALA A 117 8.63 5.34 -5.17
CA ALA A 117 7.72 4.22 -4.96
C ALA A 117 6.99 3.82 -6.24
N SER A 118 6.64 4.79 -7.08
CA SER A 118 5.88 4.51 -8.30
C SER A 118 6.78 3.96 -9.40
N LEU A 119 7.93 4.61 -9.67
CA LEU A 119 8.79 4.29 -10.82
C LEU A 119 9.18 2.82 -10.87
N GLY A 120 9.48 2.23 -9.70
CA GLY A 120 9.51 0.79 -9.44
C GLY A 120 10.16 -0.06 -10.54
N THR A 121 9.85 -1.36 -10.58
CA THR A 121 10.24 -2.20 -11.73
C THR A 121 9.28 -2.02 -12.92
N GLY A 122 8.12 -1.40 -12.67
CA GLY A 122 7.09 -1.10 -13.66
C GLY A 122 7.61 -0.34 -14.88
N ILE A 123 8.48 0.66 -14.68
CA ILE A 123 9.08 1.43 -15.79
C ILE A 123 9.82 0.53 -16.78
N LEU A 124 10.49 -0.51 -16.29
CA LEU A 124 11.30 -1.40 -17.13
C LEU A 124 10.44 -2.30 -18.01
N ALA A 125 9.18 -2.57 -17.62
CA ALA A 125 8.24 -3.39 -18.36
C ALA A 125 7.40 -2.61 -19.40
N MET A 126 7.45 -1.28 -19.38
CA MET A 126 6.67 -0.43 -20.29
C MET A 126 6.93 -0.67 -21.78
N PRO A 127 8.16 -0.99 -22.25
CA PRO A 127 8.38 -1.34 -23.65
C PRO A 127 7.55 -2.53 -24.11
N MET A 128 7.45 -3.57 -23.28
CA MET A 128 6.63 -4.74 -23.56
C MET A 128 5.13 -4.41 -23.54
N ALA A 129 4.69 -3.46 -22.70
CA ALA A 129 3.33 -2.94 -22.80
C ALA A 129 3.09 -2.32 -24.18
N PHE A 130 3.98 -1.45 -24.66
CA PHE A 130 3.86 -0.80 -25.96
C PHE A 130 3.95 -1.79 -27.13
N MET A 131 4.71 -2.88 -27.00
CA MET A 131 4.71 -3.98 -27.96
C MET A 131 3.31 -4.59 -28.14
N ASN A 132 2.55 -4.73 -27.04
CA ASN A 132 1.21 -5.28 -27.04
C ASN A 132 0.11 -4.29 -27.48
N ALA A 133 0.40 -2.99 -27.52
CA ALA A 133 -0.55 -1.94 -27.88
C ALA A 133 -0.30 -1.29 -29.25
N GLY A 134 0.97 -1.20 -29.67
CA GLY A 134 1.42 -0.32 -30.74
C GLY A 134 1.77 1.09 -30.24
N LEU A 135 2.55 1.84 -31.04
CA LEU A 135 3.16 3.10 -30.60
C LEU A 135 2.14 4.20 -30.27
N LEU A 136 1.24 4.52 -31.22
CA LEU A 136 0.28 5.61 -31.06
C LEU A 136 -0.81 5.27 -30.04
N PHE A 137 -1.39 4.07 -30.16
CA PHE A 137 -2.42 3.63 -29.23
C PHE A 137 -1.85 3.48 -27.81
N GLY A 138 -0.68 2.85 -27.66
CA GLY A 138 0.00 2.72 -26.38
C GLY A 138 0.30 4.07 -25.73
N LEU A 139 0.76 5.06 -26.51
CA LEU A 139 1.01 6.42 -26.02
C LEU A 139 -0.26 7.08 -25.46
N VAL A 140 -1.33 7.14 -26.28
CA VAL A 140 -2.60 7.77 -25.87
C VAL A 140 -3.23 7.02 -24.70
N ALA A 141 -3.27 5.69 -24.76
CA ALA A 141 -3.88 4.87 -23.72
C ALA A 141 -3.10 4.96 -22.40
N THR A 142 -1.77 5.07 -22.42
CA THR A 142 -0.95 5.26 -21.20
C THR A 142 -1.32 6.56 -20.49
N PHE A 143 -1.51 7.66 -21.21
CA PHE A 143 -1.96 8.93 -20.61
C PHE A 143 -3.40 8.83 -20.08
N VAL A 144 -4.31 8.16 -20.80
CA VAL A 144 -5.69 7.96 -20.35
C VAL A 144 -5.75 7.11 -19.09
N ILE A 145 -5.05 5.96 -19.06
CA ILE A 145 -4.96 5.10 -17.88
C ILE A 145 -4.31 5.86 -16.72
N GLY A 146 -3.22 6.58 -16.97
CA GLY A 146 -2.55 7.43 -15.99
C GLY A 146 -3.48 8.47 -15.38
N PHE A 147 -4.31 9.14 -16.19
CA PHE A 147 -5.32 10.09 -15.73
C PHE A 147 -6.38 9.41 -14.86
N VAL A 148 -6.92 8.27 -15.29
CA VAL A 148 -7.92 7.51 -14.52
C VAL A 148 -7.34 7.04 -13.18
N CYS A 149 -6.14 6.47 -13.17
CA CYS A 149 -5.46 6.03 -11.95
C CYS A 149 -5.21 7.22 -11.00
N THR A 150 -4.70 8.33 -11.51
CA THR A 150 -4.49 9.56 -10.72
C THR A 150 -5.80 10.04 -10.11
N TYR A 151 -6.88 10.05 -10.90
CA TYR A 151 -8.21 10.43 -10.42
C TYR A 151 -8.71 9.51 -9.30
N CYS A 152 -8.54 8.20 -9.42
CA CYS A 152 -8.91 7.25 -8.38
C CYS A 152 -8.09 7.43 -7.09
N ILE A 153 -6.81 7.77 -7.19
CA ILE A 153 -5.99 8.10 -6.01
C ILE A 153 -6.52 9.37 -5.32
N HIS A 154 -6.94 10.38 -6.09
CA HIS A 154 -7.64 11.55 -5.54
C HIS A 154 -8.92 11.16 -4.79
N LEU A 155 -9.72 10.23 -5.33
CA LEU A 155 -10.91 9.74 -4.66
C LEU A 155 -10.57 9.09 -3.32
N TRP A 156 -9.52 8.26 -3.27
CA TRP A 156 -9.04 7.65 -2.04
C TRP A 156 -8.70 8.68 -0.97
N VAL A 157 -7.80 9.62 -1.28
CA VAL A 157 -7.32 10.62 -0.31
C VAL A 157 -8.48 11.50 0.16
N LYS A 158 -9.31 11.97 -0.76
CA LYS A 158 -10.46 12.82 -0.43
C LYS A 158 -11.45 12.11 0.48
N CYS A 159 -11.76 10.84 0.19
CA CYS A 159 -12.64 10.05 1.04
C CYS A 159 -12.00 9.78 2.40
N ALA A 160 -10.69 9.51 2.45
CA ALA A 160 -9.95 9.35 3.69
C ALA A 160 -10.07 10.59 4.59
N GLN A 161 -9.83 11.79 4.04
CA GLN A 161 -9.92 13.04 4.77
C GLN A 161 -11.33 13.28 5.35
N ILE A 162 -12.38 13.03 4.55
CA ILE A 162 -13.78 13.15 5.01
C ILE A 162 -14.07 12.13 6.13
N LEU A 163 -13.64 10.88 5.96
CA LEU A 163 -13.89 9.83 6.94
C LEU A 163 -13.09 10.02 8.23
N CYS A 164 -11.87 10.56 8.17
CA CYS A 164 -11.09 10.97 9.35
C CYS A 164 -11.84 11.99 10.19
N ILE A 165 -12.50 12.96 9.55
CA ILE A 165 -13.37 13.93 10.24
C ILE A 165 -14.58 13.23 10.88
N ARG A 166 -15.28 12.39 10.12
CA ARG A 166 -16.48 11.68 10.60
C ARG A 166 -16.19 10.71 11.76
N ARG A 167 -15.08 9.98 11.70
CA ARG A 167 -14.67 9.00 12.73
C ARG A 167 -13.90 9.63 13.89
N ARG A 168 -13.45 10.88 13.74
CA ARG A 168 -12.56 11.59 14.68
C ARG A 168 -11.24 10.86 14.93
N VAL A 169 -10.58 10.44 13.85
CA VAL A 169 -9.25 9.82 13.89
C VAL A 169 -8.26 10.62 13.06
N PRO A 170 -6.97 10.65 13.43
CA PRO A 170 -5.98 11.50 12.77
C PRO A 170 -5.60 11.02 11.34
N SER A 171 -5.67 9.71 11.10
CA SER A 171 -5.31 9.07 9.84
C SER A 171 -6.04 7.74 9.68
N MET A 172 -6.12 7.24 8.45
CA MET A 172 -6.62 5.90 8.14
C MET A 172 -5.77 5.24 7.05
N GLY A 173 -5.73 3.91 7.06
CA GLY A 173 -5.24 3.10 5.93
C GLY A 173 -6.35 2.71 4.94
N PHE A 174 -5.99 2.17 3.77
CA PHE A 174 -6.96 1.77 2.74
C PHE A 174 -8.08 0.85 3.23
N SER A 175 -7.72 -0.17 4.01
CA SER A 175 -8.68 -1.14 4.51
C SER A 175 -9.65 -0.54 5.54
N GLU A 176 -9.17 0.37 6.40
CA GLU A 176 -10.00 1.10 7.36
C GLU A 176 -10.95 2.08 6.67
N ILE A 177 -10.47 2.76 5.62
CA ILE A 177 -11.30 3.66 4.81
C ILE A 177 -12.46 2.87 4.19
N ALA A 178 -12.19 1.72 3.59
CA ALA A 178 -13.26 0.91 2.98
C ALA A 178 -14.21 0.34 4.03
N GLU A 179 -13.70 -0.22 5.12
CA GLU A 179 -14.56 -0.74 6.19
C GLU A 179 -15.49 0.37 6.73
N PHE A 180 -14.94 1.54 7.04
CA PHE A 180 -15.73 2.63 7.58
C PHE A 180 -16.68 3.27 6.54
N ALA A 181 -16.30 3.32 5.26
CA ALA A 181 -17.18 3.76 4.18
C ALA A 181 -18.42 2.85 4.07
N PHE A 182 -18.24 1.54 4.12
CA PHE A 182 -19.35 0.59 4.10
C PHE A 182 -20.23 0.70 5.36
N LEU A 183 -19.64 0.89 6.55
CA LEU A 183 -20.39 1.09 7.79
C LEU A 183 -21.26 2.35 7.78
N THR A 184 -20.75 3.43 7.18
CA THR A 184 -21.47 4.71 7.08
C THR A 184 -22.38 4.81 5.86
N GLY A 185 -22.31 3.85 4.93
CA GLY A 185 -23.15 3.77 3.75
C GLY A 185 -24.59 3.31 4.01
N PRO A 186 -25.35 2.99 2.94
CA PRO A 186 -26.74 2.56 3.07
C PRO A 186 -26.87 1.26 3.87
N MET A 187 -27.95 1.16 4.66
CA MET A 187 -28.23 0.02 5.55
C MET A 187 -27.95 -1.38 4.96
N PRO A 188 -28.37 -1.72 3.73
CA PRO A 188 -28.11 -3.06 3.17
C PRO A 188 -26.63 -3.38 2.94
N LEU A 189 -25.79 -2.36 2.74
CA LEU A 189 -24.36 -2.54 2.45
C LEU A 189 -23.49 -2.60 3.71
N ARG A 190 -23.99 -2.12 4.86
CA ARG A 190 -23.22 -2.07 6.13
C ARG A 190 -22.71 -3.44 6.58
N LYS A 191 -23.46 -4.51 6.29
CA LYS A 191 -23.07 -5.90 6.62
C LYS A 191 -21.79 -6.38 5.91
N TYR A 192 -21.40 -5.71 4.82
CA TYR A 192 -20.20 -6.06 4.05
C TYR A 192 -18.95 -5.27 4.47
N SER A 193 -18.99 -4.47 5.55
CA SER A 193 -17.85 -3.61 5.91
C SER A 193 -16.57 -4.38 6.20
N THR A 194 -16.66 -5.46 6.99
CA THR A 194 -15.52 -6.30 7.35
C THR A 194 -14.98 -7.03 6.13
N LEU A 195 -15.88 -7.48 5.23
CA LEU A 195 -15.50 -8.07 3.95
C LEU A 195 -14.75 -7.07 3.06
N ALA A 196 -15.20 -5.81 2.98
CA ALA A 196 -14.55 -4.77 2.20
C ALA A 196 -13.12 -4.51 2.69
N GLY A 197 -12.92 -4.34 4.00
CA GLY A 197 -11.59 -4.19 4.59
C GLY A 197 -10.70 -5.42 4.37
N PHE A 198 -11.26 -6.63 4.44
CA PHE A 198 -10.55 -7.87 4.14
C PHE A 198 -10.10 -7.95 2.68
N LEU A 199 -11.00 -7.67 1.72
CA LEU A 199 -10.71 -7.72 0.28
C LEU A 199 -9.59 -6.76 -0.13
N ILE A 200 -9.57 -5.54 0.44
CA ILE A 200 -8.47 -4.60 0.19
C ILE A 200 -7.15 -5.14 0.72
N ASN A 201 -7.12 -5.63 1.96
CA ASN A 201 -5.89 -6.18 2.53
C ASN A 201 -5.41 -7.40 1.74
N LEU A 202 -6.34 -8.24 1.26
CA LEU A 202 -6.03 -9.37 0.41
C LEU A 202 -5.45 -8.92 -0.94
N ALA A 203 -6.04 -7.92 -1.58
CA ALA A 203 -5.54 -7.40 -2.85
C ALA A 203 -4.15 -6.75 -2.71
N ILE A 204 -3.91 -5.96 -1.65
CA ILE A 204 -2.58 -5.41 -1.33
C ILE A 204 -1.57 -6.54 -1.05
N LEU A 205 -1.99 -7.61 -0.36
CA LEU A 205 -1.12 -8.76 -0.09
C LEU A 205 -0.78 -9.53 -1.38
N ILE A 206 -1.75 -9.72 -2.27
CA ILE A 206 -1.55 -10.32 -3.60
C ILE A 206 -0.58 -9.48 -4.42
N GLU A 207 -0.68 -8.15 -4.37
CA GLU A 207 0.27 -7.23 -5.00
C GLU A 207 1.69 -7.46 -4.48
N MET A 208 1.89 -7.33 -3.16
CA MET A 208 3.22 -7.41 -2.56
C MET A 208 3.88 -8.78 -2.79
N LEU A 209 3.14 -9.88 -2.57
CA LEU A 209 3.67 -11.23 -2.79
C LEU A 209 3.81 -11.57 -4.27
N GLY A 210 2.93 -11.04 -5.12
CA GLY A 210 3.02 -11.15 -6.57
C GLY A 210 4.28 -10.48 -7.11
N CYS A 211 4.55 -9.23 -6.71
CA CYS A 211 5.78 -8.51 -7.05
C CYS A 211 7.02 -9.27 -6.57
N CYS A 212 6.98 -9.85 -5.37
CA CYS A 212 8.04 -10.75 -4.89
C CYS A 212 8.29 -11.92 -5.84
N CYS A 213 7.25 -12.56 -6.37
CA CYS A 213 7.38 -13.64 -7.36
C CYS A 213 8.00 -13.12 -8.68
N ALA A 214 7.52 -11.98 -9.18
CA ALA A 214 8.06 -11.35 -10.38
C ALA A 214 9.55 -10.99 -10.23
N TYR A 215 9.96 -10.53 -9.05
CA TYR A 215 11.35 -10.20 -8.75
C TYR A 215 12.25 -11.43 -8.75
N ILE A 216 11.77 -12.57 -8.23
CA ILE A 216 12.50 -13.84 -8.31
C ILE A 216 12.73 -14.23 -9.77
N VAL A 217 11.68 -14.19 -10.60
CA VAL A 217 11.78 -14.51 -12.04
C VAL A 217 12.76 -13.56 -12.74
N PHE A 218 12.65 -12.26 -12.48
CA PHE A 218 13.51 -11.24 -13.06
C PHE A 218 14.99 -11.45 -12.72
N VAL A 219 15.29 -11.63 -11.42
CA VAL A 219 16.67 -11.81 -10.94
C VAL A 219 17.24 -13.12 -11.48
N ALA A 220 16.46 -14.21 -11.48
CA ALA A 220 16.87 -15.49 -12.05
C ALA A 220 17.18 -15.39 -13.54
N ARG A 221 16.35 -14.69 -14.34
CA ARG A 221 16.62 -14.47 -15.78
C ARG A 221 17.89 -13.64 -16.01
N SER A 222 18.09 -12.61 -15.20
CA SER A 222 19.28 -11.76 -15.29
C SER A 222 20.55 -12.54 -14.95
N MET A 223 20.51 -13.36 -13.90
CA MET A 223 21.62 -14.26 -13.53
C MET A 223 21.89 -15.29 -14.62
N LYS A 224 20.84 -15.89 -15.21
CA LYS A 224 20.95 -16.87 -16.29
C LYS A 224 21.70 -16.29 -17.49
N GLN A 225 21.28 -15.13 -18.00
CA GLN A 225 21.92 -14.48 -19.15
C GLN A 225 23.41 -14.18 -18.93
N ILE A 226 23.80 -13.79 -17.71
CA ILE A 226 25.21 -13.52 -17.37
C ILE A 226 26.00 -14.83 -17.25
N ALA A 227 25.42 -15.84 -16.61
CA ALA A 227 26.08 -17.12 -16.38
C ALA A 227 26.31 -17.90 -17.68
N GLU A 228 25.34 -17.90 -18.59
CA GLU A 228 25.47 -18.50 -19.93
C GLU A 228 26.58 -17.84 -20.74
N HIS A 229 26.75 -16.52 -20.61
CA HIS A 229 27.80 -15.78 -21.33
C HIS A 229 29.22 -16.13 -20.84
N TYR A 230 29.41 -16.35 -19.53
CA TYR A 230 30.74 -16.57 -18.95
C TYR A 230 31.14 -18.02 -18.78
N TRP A 231 30.19 -18.89 -18.43
CA TRP A 231 30.47 -20.27 -18.07
C TRP A 231 29.92 -21.28 -19.09
N GLU A 232 29.23 -20.82 -20.15
CA GLU A 232 28.61 -21.68 -21.18
C GLU A 232 27.73 -22.79 -20.58
N VAL A 233 27.10 -22.49 -19.44
CA VAL A 233 26.26 -23.43 -18.70
C VAL A 233 24.79 -23.22 -19.07
N ASP A 234 24.15 -24.21 -19.67
CA ASP A 234 22.71 -24.20 -19.97
C ASP A 234 21.89 -24.82 -18.82
N TRP A 235 21.83 -24.11 -17.69
CA TRP A 235 20.94 -24.50 -16.59
C TRP A 235 19.51 -24.01 -16.83
N SER A 236 18.54 -24.81 -16.40
CA SER A 236 17.13 -24.38 -16.39
C SER A 236 16.93 -23.17 -15.47
N LEU A 237 15.98 -22.29 -15.82
CA LEU A 237 15.71 -21.07 -15.05
C LEU A 237 15.39 -21.37 -13.58
N GLN A 238 14.75 -22.50 -13.31
CA GLN A 238 14.38 -22.98 -11.98
C GLN A 238 15.61 -23.22 -11.08
N VAL A 239 16.75 -23.62 -11.64
CA VAL A 239 18.01 -23.80 -10.87
C VAL A 239 18.47 -22.47 -10.30
N TYR A 240 18.41 -21.39 -11.10
CA TYR A 240 18.73 -20.04 -10.63
C TYR A 240 17.76 -19.57 -9.54
N MET A 241 16.47 -19.92 -9.64
CA MET A 241 15.49 -19.61 -8.59
C MET A 241 15.80 -20.36 -7.27
N ILE A 242 16.20 -21.64 -7.35
CA ILE A 242 16.61 -22.42 -6.18
C ILE A 242 17.87 -21.82 -5.55
N LEU A 243 18.83 -21.38 -6.35
CA LEU A 243 20.06 -20.72 -5.88
C LEU A 243 19.78 -19.41 -5.12
N LEU A 244 18.68 -18.74 -5.44
CA LEU A 244 18.24 -17.53 -4.72
C LEU A 244 17.61 -17.82 -3.35
N ILE A 245 17.17 -19.06 -3.06
CA ILE A 245 16.50 -19.39 -1.79
C ILE A 245 17.37 -19.08 -0.56
N PRO A 246 18.63 -19.56 -0.45
CA PRO A 246 19.44 -19.30 0.75
C PRO A 246 19.65 -17.81 1.05
N PRO A 247 20.07 -16.95 0.08
CA PRO A 247 20.25 -15.53 0.38
C PRO A 247 18.91 -14.80 0.59
N LEU A 248 17.82 -15.21 -0.07
CA LEU A 248 16.48 -14.66 0.20
C LEU A 248 16.04 -14.97 1.62
N ILE A 249 16.16 -16.21 2.08
CA ILE A 249 15.81 -16.58 3.46
C ILE A 249 16.63 -15.73 4.44
N LEU A 250 17.96 -15.66 4.24
CA LEU A 250 18.83 -14.91 5.14
C LEU A 250 18.41 -13.43 5.29
N LEU A 251 18.10 -12.77 4.18
CA LEU A 251 17.66 -11.37 4.20
C LEU A 251 16.27 -11.17 4.80
N ASN A 252 15.33 -12.08 4.52
CA ASN A 252 13.92 -11.94 4.92
C ASN A 252 13.62 -12.39 6.36
N LEU A 253 14.61 -12.98 7.04
CA LEU A 253 14.57 -13.20 8.50
C LEU A 253 14.74 -11.90 9.29
N MET A 254 15.16 -10.79 8.66
CA MET A 254 15.23 -9.48 9.30
C MET A 254 13.83 -8.92 9.59
N ARG A 255 13.54 -8.68 10.87
CA ARG A 255 12.22 -8.24 11.37
C ARG A 255 12.10 -6.74 11.60
N SER A 256 13.19 -6.00 11.51
CA SER A 256 13.18 -4.56 11.75
C SER A 256 13.50 -3.80 10.48
N LEU A 257 12.58 -2.92 10.10
CA LEU A 257 12.73 -2.01 8.96
C LEU A 257 14.02 -1.18 9.05
N LYS A 258 14.50 -0.89 10.27
CA LYS A 258 15.77 -0.17 10.49
C LYS A 258 16.96 -0.87 9.84
N TYR A 259 17.02 -2.20 9.90
CA TYR A 259 18.10 -2.97 9.26
C TYR A 259 17.93 -3.10 7.75
N LEU A 260 16.69 -3.09 7.25
CA LEU A 260 16.38 -3.13 5.81
C LEU A 260 16.57 -1.79 5.11
N THR A 261 16.46 -0.68 5.84
CA THR A 261 16.57 0.70 5.30
C THR A 261 17.86 0.94 4.50
N PRO A 262 19.08 0.63 4.99
CA PRO A 262 20.31 0.83 4.20
C PRO A 262 20.34 -0.01 2.91
N PHE A 263 19.86 -1.25 2.94
CA PHE A 263 19.74 -2.09 1.74
C PHE A 263 18.78 -1.49 0.72
N SER A 264 17.64 -0.97 1.20
CA SER A 264 16.69 -0.24 0.36
C SER A 264 17.35 1.00 -0.26
N MET A 265 18.13 1.79 0.49
CA MET A 265 18.82 2.96 -0.07
C MET A 265 19.80 2.58 -1.19
N ILE A 266 20.63 1.56 -0.97
CA ILE A 266 21.54 1.02 -1.99
C ILE A 266 20.75 0.54 -3.22
N SER A 267 19.71 -0.25 -2.99
CA SER A 267 18.83 -0.77 -4.03
C SER A 267 18.26 0.32 -4.93
N ASN A 268 17.71 1.38 -4.34
CA ASN A 268 17.12 2.49 -5.09
C ASN A 268 18.18 3.26 -5.89
N PHE A 269 19.38 3.43 -5.33
CA PHE A 269 20.48 4.08 -6.03
C PHE A 269 20.93 3.26 -7.25
N LEU A 270 21.13 1.94 -7.07
CA LEU A 270 21.43 1.02 -8.17
C LEU A 270 20.35 1.02 -9.24
N PHE A 271 19.08 1.07 -8.81
CA PHE A 271 17.93 1.09 -9.70
C PHE A 271 17.89 2.38 -10.55
N ILE A 272 18.05 3.56 -9.94
CA ILE A 272 18.07 4.85 -10.65
C ILE A 272 19.20 4.89 -11.67
N ILE A 273 20.42 4.51 -11.26
CA ILE A 273 21.55 4.42 -12.21
C ILE A 273 21.21 3.45 -13.33
N GLY A 274 20.58 2.32 -12.99
CA GLY A 274 20.18 1.32 -13.95
C GLY A 274 19.24 1.86 -15.02
N VAL A 275 18.19 2.57 -14.60
CA VAL A 275 17.25 3.23 -15.52
C VAL A 275 17.95 4.29 -16.38
N CYS A 276 18.81 5.13 -15.79
CA CYS A 276 19.55 6.15 -16.52
C CYS A 276 20.45 5.57 -17.62
N ILE A 277 21.18 4.49 -17.34
CA ILE A 277 22.02 3.83 -18.35
C ILE A 277 21.15 3.04 -19.35
N SER A 278 19.99 2.52 -18.94
CA SER A 278 19.04 1.90 -19.89
C SER A 278 18.58 2.91 -20.94
N TYR A 279 18.34 4.17 -20.55
CA TYR A 279 18.03 5.22 -21.52
C TYR A 279 19.15 5.47 -22.52
N TYR A 280 20.41 5.38 -22.13
CA TYR A 280 21.53 5.47 -23.08
C TYR A 280 21.39 4.44 -24.21
N TYR A 281 21.09 3.17 -23.89
CA TYR A 281 20.89 2.12 -24.90
C TYR A 281 19.58 2.25 -25.68
N ILE A 282 18.53 2.78 -25.06
CA ILE A 282 17.24 3.01 -25.73
C ILE A 282 17.38 4.10 -26.80
N PHE A 283 18.09 5.20 -26.50
CA PHE A 283 18.26 6.33 -27.40
C PHE A 283 19.43 6.19 -28.39
N ASP A 284 20.27 5.17 -28.23
CA ASP A 284 21.30 4.83 -29.19
C ASP A 284 20.66 4.25 -30.47
N ASP A 285 21.07 4.73 -31.63
CA ASP A 285 20.66 4.26 -32.97
C ASP A 285 19.16 3.89 -33.09
N LEU A 286 18.28 4.90 -32.97
CA LEU A 286 16.83 4.72 -33.02
C LEU A 286 16.33 4.55 -34.46
N PRO A 287 15.53 3.50 -34.73
CA PRO A 287 14.94 3.31 -36.05
C PRO A 287 13.82 4.34 -36.33
N PRO A 288 13.45 4.54 -37.62
CA PRO A 288 12.28 5.33 -37.99
C PRO A 288 10.98 4.82 -37.34
N ILE A 289 10.13 5.74 -36.91
CA ILE A 289 8.83 5.44 -36.25
C ILE A 289 7.94 4.55 -37.12
N THR A 290 8.08 4.63 -38.45
CA THR A 290 7.30 3.84 -39.42
C THR A 290 7.60 2.35 -39.41
N GLU A 291 8.69 1.90 -38.78
CA GLU A 291 9.03 0.48 -38.68
C GLU A 291 8.20 -0.28 -37.65
N ARG A 292 7.43 0.41 -36.82
CA ARG A 292 6.60 -0.20 -35.77
C ARG A 292 5.12 0.08 -36.01
N PRO A 293 4.24 -0.87 -35.67
CA PRO A 293 2.81 -0.67 -35.79
C PRO A 293 2.33 0.43 -34.84
N MET A 294 1.51 1.35 -35.36
CA MET A 294 0.85 2.38 -34.55
C MET A 294 -0.23 1.79 -33.62
N PHE A 295 -0.78 0.64 -34.01
CA PHE A 295 -1.72 -0.18 -33.25
C PHE A 295 -1.37 -1.65 -33.48
N SER A 296 -1.22 -2.44 -32.41
CA SER A 296 -0.89 -3.87 -32.51
C SER A 296 -2.14 -4.72 -32.77
N SER A 297 -2.85 -5.15 -31.72
CA SER A 297 -4.03 -6.00 -31.86
C SER A 297 -4.96 -5.91 -30.65
N TRP A 298 -6.26 -6.17 -30.87
CA TRP A 298 -7.27 -6.17 -29.80
C TRP A 298 -7.04 -7.26 -28.74
N HIS A 299 -6.45 -8.40 -29.13
CA HIS A 299 -6.21 -9.53 -28.25
C HIS A 299 -5.09 -9.28 -27.23
N GLN A 300 -4.14 -8.41 -27.54
CA GLN A 300 -3.00 -8.08 -26.69
C GLN A 300 -3.28 -6.88 -25.76
N LEU A 301 -4.35 -6.12 -26.00
CA LEU A 301 -4.72 -4.97 -25.17
C LEU A 301 -4.91 -5.30 -23.68
N PRO A 302 -5.44 -6.46 -23.27
CA PRO A 302 -5.53 -6.80 -21.85
C PRO A 302 -4.17 -6.94 -21.18
N ILE A 303 -3.15 -7.45 -21.88
CA ILE A 303 -1.76 -7.54 -21.38
C ILE A 303 -1.16 -6.14 -21.28
N PHE A 304 -1.33 -5.31 -22.31
CA PHE A 304 -0.95 -3.90 -22.24
C PHE A 304 -1.58 -3.18 -21.04
N PHE A 305 -2.89 -3.36 -20.84
CA PHE A 305 -3.63 -2.76 -19.74
C PHE A 305 -3.11 -3.25 -18.38
N GLY A 306 -2.96 -4.57 -18.21
CA GLY A 306 -2.44 -5.18 -16.99
C GLY A 306 -1.02 -4.71 -16.66
N THR A 307 -0.13 -4.69 -17.64
CA THR A 307 1.26 -4.23 -17.46
C THR A 307 1.34 -2.72 -17.22
N THR A 308 0.51 -1.90 -17.87
CA THR A 308 0.51 -0.44 -17.68
C THR A 308 -0.05 -0.07 -16.30
N ILE A 309 -1.11 -0.74 -15.87
CA ILE A 309 -1.67 -0.58 -14.52
C ILE A 309 -0.67 -1.08 -13.48
N PHE A 310 -0.03 -2.24 -13.70
CA PHE A 310 1.08 -2.69 -12.87
C PHE A 310 2.20 -1.64 -12.80
N ALA A 311 2.56 -1.00 -13.91
CA ALA A 311 3.58 0.04 -13.89
C ALA A 311 3.15 1.26 -13.07
N LEU A 312 1.86 1.63 -13.12
CA LEU A 312 1.25 2.66 -12.29
C LEU A 312 0.95 2.20 -10.85
N GLU A 313 1.55 1.09 -10.42
CA GLU A 313 1.69 0.71 -9.01
C GLU A 313 2.31 1.88 -8.22
N GLY A 314 1.90 2.02 -6.96
CA GLY A 314 2.22 3.15 -6.11
C GLY A 314 1.07 3.55 -5.21
N VAL A 315 -0.15 3.05 -5.47
CA VAL A 315 -1.34 3.28 -4.65
C VAL A 315 -1.06 2.91 -3.19
N GLY A 316 -0.40 1.78 -2.93
CA GLY A 316 -0.09 1.31 -1.57
C GLY A 316 0.69 2.30 -0.70
N VAL A 317 1.49 3.19 -1.30
CA VAL A 317 2.28 4.19 -0.54
C VAL A 317 1.57 5.53 -0.37
N VAL A 318 0.48 5.78 -1.09
CA VAL A 318 -0.22 7.07 -1.08
C VAL A 318 -0.69 7.43 0.32
N MET A 319 -1.39 6.52 1.00
CA MET A 319 -1.91 6.79 2.34
C MET A 319 -0.80 6.97 3.37
N PRO A 320 0.23 6.10 3.45
CA PRO A 320 1.40 6.37 4.28
C PRO A 320 2.07 7.71 4.00
N LEU A 321 2.21 8.12 2.74
CA LEU A 321 2.81 9.40 2.36
C LEU A 321 1.98 10.57 2.86
N GLU A 322 0.68 10.63 2.52
CA GLU A 322 -0.22 11.69 2.99
C GLU A 322 -0.25 11.77 4.51
N ASN A 323 -0.30 10.61 5.18
CA ASN A 323 -0.37 10.52 6.63
C ASN A 323 0.89 11.07 7.33
N ASN A 324 2.05 11.05 6.67
CA ASN A 324 3.33 11.53 7.19
C ASN A 324 3.74 12.92 6.70
N MET A 325 2.90 13.61 5.92
CA MET A 325 3.19 14.98 5.47
C MET A 325 3.03 16.01 6.56
N LYS A 326 3.89 17.04 6.54
CA LYS A 326 3.75 18.24 7.36
C LYS A 326 2.48 19.05 7.00
N THR A 327 2.13 19.06 5.71
CA THR A 327 0.99 19.79 5.13
C THR A 327 0.14 18.86 4.24
N PRO A 328 -0.68 17.96 4.83
CA PRO A 328 -1.43 16.96 4.06
C PRO A 328 -2.45 17.54 3.07
N GLU A 329 -2.96 18.75 3.36
CA GLU A 329 -3.86 19.50 2.46
C GLU A 329 -3.22 19.80 1.10
N HIS A 330 -1.89 19.96 1.06
CA HIS A 330 -1.16 20.19 -0.19
C HIS A 330 -1.02 18.93 -1.04
N PHE A 331 -1.27 17.73 -0.50
CA PHE A 331 -1.09 16.48 -1.24
C PHE A 331 -1.97 16.41 -2.49
N ILE A 332 -3.25 16.76 -2.33
CA ILE A 332 -4.25 16.86 -3.42
C ILE A 332 -4.61 18.30 -3.80
N GLY A 333 -3.89 19.29 -3.27
CA GLY A 333 -4.12 20.72 -3.51
C GLY A 333 -3.83 21.17 -4.95
N CYS A 334 -3.76 22.48 -5.18
CA CYS A 334 -3.43 23.06 -6.48
C CYS A 334 -2.27 24.07 -6.36
N PRO A 335 -1.05 23.76 -6.89
CA PRO A 335 -0.64 22.49 -7.50
C PRO A 335 -0.31 21.44 -6.44
N GLY A 336 -0.95 20.27 -6.54
CA GLY A 336 -0.83 19.21 -5.54
C GLY A 336 0.36 18.29 -5.78
N VAL A 337 1.00 17.83 -4.70
CA VAL A 337 2.16 16.92 -4.75
C VAL A 337 1.84 15.66 -5.57
N LEU A 338 0.64 15.10 -5.40
CA LEU A 338 0.17 13.94 -6.14
C LEU A 338 0.09 14.22 -7.65
N ASN A 339 -0.46 15.37 -8.06
CA ASN A 339 -0.63 15.70 -9.47
C ASN A 339 0.72 15.87 -10.18
N ILE A 340 1.65 16.59 -9.55
CA ILE A 340 3.00 16.78 -10.09
C ILE A 340 3.71 15.43 -10.21
N GLY A 341 3.64 14.60 -9.17
CA GLY A 341 4.26 13.28 -9.16
C GLY A 341 3.70 12.36 -10.24
N MET A 342 2.37 12.25 -10.34
CA MET A 342 1.74 11.36 -11.32
C MET A 342 1.96 11.81 -12.76
N VAL A 343 1.93 13.11 -13.06
CA VAL A 343 2.27 13.62 -14.41
C VAL A 343 3.70 13.25 -14.79
N LEU A 344 4.66 13.37 -13.86
CA LEU A 344 6.04 13.00 -14.09
C LEU A 344 6.18 11.49 -14.32
N VAL A 345 5.56 10.66 -13.48
CA VAL A 345 5.57 9.19 -13.58
C VAL A 345 4.99 8.74 -14.93
N VAL A 346 3.78 9.19 -15.28
CA VAL A 346 3.10 8.81 -16.53
C VAL A 346 3.92 9.24 -17.75
N THR A 347 4.54 10.42 -17.70
CA THR A 347 5.39 10.91 -18.79
C THR A 347 6.64 10.03 -18.95
N LEU A 348 7.30 9.65 -17.84
CA LEU A 348 8.46 8.75 -17.90
C LEU A 348 8.08 7.35 -18.41
N TYR A 349 6.90 6.85 -18.07
CA TYR A 349 6.40 5.57 -18.59
C TYR A 349 6.08 5.63 -20.07
N ALA A 350 5.46 6.72 -20.52
CA ALA A 350 5.20 6.96 -21.93
C ALA A 350 6.50 7.04 -22.73
N ILE A 351 7.52 7.76 -22.25
CA ILE A 351 8.84 7.86 -22.88
C ILE A 351 9.50 6.48 -22.93
N THR A 352 9.57 5.78 -21.78
CA THR A 352 10.24 4.48 -21.70
C THR A 352 9.55 3.45 -22.59
N GLY A 353 8.22 3.39 -22.55
CA GLY A 353 7.44 2.47 -23.37
C GLY A 353 7.55 2.76 -24.86
N PHE A 354 7.39 4.03 -25.26
CA PHE A 354 7.45 4.42 -26.66
C PHE A 354 8.83 4.17 -27.27
N PHE A 355 9.89 4.72 -26.67
CA PHE A 355 11.24 4.60 -27.23
C PHE A 355 11.84 3.21 -27.03
N GLY A 356 11.53 2.54 -25.91
CA GLY A 356 11.97 1.16 -25.69
C GLY A 356 11.37 0.20 -26.74
N TYR A 357 10.08 0.30 -27.03
CA TYR A 357 9.47 -0.52 -28.08
C TYR A 357 9.96 -0.10 -29.48
N LEU A 358 10.18 1.19 -29.71
CA LEU A 358 10.76 1.67 -30.97
C LEU A 358 12.13 1.00 -31.23
N LYS A 359 13.01 1.01 -30.23
CA LYS A 359 14.35 0.41 -30.31
C LYS A 359 14.30 -1.11 -30.52
N TYR A 360 13.62 -1.84 -29.65
CA TYR A 360 13.71 -3.31 -29.61
C TYR A 360 12.67 -4.03 -30.49
N GLY A 361 11.57 -3.38 -30.87
CA GLY A 361 10.55 -3.96 -31.74
C GLY A 361 9.96 -5.26 -31.19
N GLU A 362 9.81 -6.28 -32.05
CA GLU A 362 9.32 -7.60 -31.66
C GLU A 362 10.28 -8.38 -30.76
N ALA A 363 11.56 -7.99 -30.67
CA ALA A 363 12.51 -8.59 -29.74
C ALA A 363 12.37 -8.05 -28.31
N THR A 364 11.40 -7.17 -28.04
CA THR A 364 11.20 -6.57 -26.71
C THR A 364 10.90 -7.64 -25.67
N GLU A 365 11.76 -7.74 -24.65
CA GLU A 365 11.57 -8.66 -23.54
C GLU A 365 10.65 -8.06 -22.47
N ALA A 366 10.21 -8.89 -21.52
CA ALA A 366 9.34 -8.45 -20.42
C ALA A 366 9.92 -7.34 -19.54
N SER A 367 11.23 -7.08 -19.64
CA SER A 367 11.90 -5.91 -19.08
C SER A 367 13.00 -5.45 -20.02
N VAL A 368 13.13 -4.14 -20.19
CA VAL A 368 14.16 -3.51 -21.05
C VAL A 368 15.58 -3.92 -20.69
N THR A 369 15.85 -4.20 -19.41
CA THR A 369 17.17 -4.65 -18.97
C THR A 369 17.53 -6.04 -19.49
N LEU A 370 16.55 -6.88 -19.80
CA LEU A 370 16.79 -8.21 -20.36
C LEU A 370 17.18 -8.13 -21.84
N ASN A 371 16.82 -7.03 -22.53
CA ASN A 371 17.23 -6.72 -23.90
C ASN A 371 18.66 -6.18 -24.03
N LEU A 372 19.32 -5.86 -22.91
CA LEU A 372 20.67 -5.30 -22.96
C LEU A 372 21.67 -6.35 -23.48
N PRO A 373 22.56 -5.94 -24.40
CA PRO A 373 23.59 -6.83 -24.95
C PRO A 373 24.52 -7.29 -23.82
N VAL A 374 24.77 -8.60 -23.78
CA VAL A 374 25.67 -9.22 -22.79
C VAL A 374 27.12 -9.15 -23.25
N GLU A 375 27.38 -8.79 -24.50
CA GLU A 375 28.70 -8.69 -25.12
C GLU A 375 29.46 -7.45 -24.64
N HIS A 376 28.73 -6.39 -24.26
CA HIS A 376 29.30 -5.16 -23.75
C HIS A 376 29.37 -5.17 -22.23
N LEU A 377 30.55 -4.88 -21.68
CA LEU A 377 30.78 -4.78 -20.24
C LEU A 377 29.77 -3.85 -19.54
N LEU A 378 29.44 -2.72 -20.16
CA LEU A 378 28.46 -1.77 -19.62
C LEU A 378 27.06 -2.42 -19.50
N GLY A 379 26.65 -3.22 -20.48
CA GLY A 379 25.37 -3.94 -20.44
C GLY A 379 25.33 -4.99 -19.33
N GLN A 380 26.43 -5.71 -19.11
CA GLN A 380 26.56 -6.69 -18.02
C GLN A 380 26.53 -6.03 -16.63
N ILE A 381 27.30 -4.95 -16.45
CA ILE A 381 27.31 -4.18 -15.19
C ILE A 381 25.91 -3.67 -14.89
N LEU A 382 25.25 -3.08 -15.89
CA LEU A 382 23.88 -2.57 -15.77
C LEU A 382 22.89 -3.68 -15.37
N LYS A 383 22.91 -4.80 -16.08
CA LYS A 383 22.04 -5.96 -15.80
C LYS A 383 22.25 -6.48 -14.38
N THR A 384 23.49 -6.57 -13.93
CA THR A 384 23.85 -6.99 -12.57
C THR A 384 23.39 -5.99 -11.51
N MET A 385 23.59 -4.68 -11.73
CA MET A 385 23.18 -3.63 -10.80
C MET A 385 21.67 -3.60 -10.60
N VAL A 386 20.90 -3.71 -11.69
CA VAL A 386 19.43 -3.72 -11.63
C VAL A 386 18.93 -5.00 -10.97
N ALA A 387 19.50 -6.16 -11.30
CA ALA A 387 19.16 -7.42 -10.65
C ALA A 387 19.44 -7.38 -9.14
N LEU A 388 20.60 -6.86 -8.72
CA LEU A 388 20.93 -6.67 -7.31
C LEU A 388 19.98 -5.67 -6.63
N GLY A 389 19.65 -4.56 -7.30
CA GLY A 389 18.69 -3.59 -6.81
C GLY A 389 17.32 -4.22 -6.55
N ILE A 390 16.78 -4.97 -7.51
CA ILE A 390 15.49 -5.65 -7.40
C ILE A 390 15.52 -6.75 -6.33
N PHE A 391 16.61 -7.51 -6.26
CA PHE A 391 16.84 -8.51 -5.22
C PHE A 391 16.79 -7.92 -3.80
N LEU A 392 17.41 -6.75 -3.59
CA LEU A 392 17.33 -6.05 -2.31
C LEU A 392 15.94 -5.44 -2.06
N THR A 393 15.23 -5.00 -3.12
CA THR A 393 13.86 -4.46 -3.04
C THR A 393 12.87 -5.53 -2.60
N TYR A 394 13.05 -6.79 -3.02
CA TYR A 394 12.24 -7.94 -2.59
C TYR A 394 12.05 -7.95 -1.08
N SER A 395 13.13 -7.75 -0.32
CA SER A 395 13.09 -7.86 1.14
C SER A 395 12.22 -6.78 1.79
N LEU A 396 12.09 -5.61 1.14
CA LEU A 396 11.22 -4.54 1.60
C LEU A 396 9.74 -4.84 1.31
N LEU A 397 9.41 -5.36 0.12
CA LEU A 397 8.03 -5.76 -0.21
C LEU A 397 7.58 -6.92 0.68
N PHE A 398 8.45 -7.90 0.89
CA PHE A 398 8.17 -9.02 1.78
C PHE A 398 7.96 -8.56 3.23
N TYR A 399 8.75 -7.59 3.71
CA TYR A 399 8.54 -6.99 5.03
C TYR A 399 7.14 -6.35 5.14
N ALA A 400 6.73 -5.58 4.13
CA ALA A 400 5.40 -4.96 4.10
C ALA A 400 4.28 -6.01 4.07
N ALA A 401 4.43 -7.08 3.30
CA ALA A 401 3.49 -8.21 3.28
C ALA A 401 3.37 -8.86 4.67
N MET A 402 4.51 -9.06 5.35
CA MET A 402 4.54 -9.61 6.71
C MET A 402 3.89 -8.70 7.74
N ASP A 403 3.99 -7.38 7.60
CA ASP A 403 3.35 -6.42 8.49
C ASP A 403 1.81 -6.49 8.41
N ILE A 404 1.28 -6.82 7.23
CA ILE A 404 -0.16 -7.04 7.02
C ILE A 404 -0.60 -8.42 7.54
N LEU A 405 0.22 -9.45 7.36
CA LEU A 405 -0.15 -10.85 7.59
C LEU A 405 0.05 -11.29 9.05
N TRP A 406 1.15 -10.86 9.67
CA TRP A 406 1.55 -11.32 11.00
C TRP A 406 0.59 -10.92 12.13
N PRO A 407 0.07 -9.68 12.22
CA PRO A 407 -0.84 -9.29 13.29
C PRO A 407 -2.11 -10.15 13.36
N ARG A 408 -2.58 -10.65 12.22
CA ARG A 408 -3.76 -11.54 12.12
C ARG A 408 -3.48 -12.95 12.65
N LEU A 409 -2.23 -13.38 12.54
CA LEU A 409 -1.82 -14.74 12.85
C LEU A 409 -1.28 -14.87 14.28
N LYS A 410 -0.61 -13.82 14.79
CA LYS A 410 0.07 -13.79 16.09
C LYS A 410 -0.84 -14.19 17.27
N SER A 411 -2.11 -13.79 17.27
CA SER A 411 -3.05 -14.05 18.37
C SER A 411 -3.39 -15.53 18.56
N SER A 412 -3.11 -16.37 17.56
CA SER A 412 -3.42 -17.81 17.59
C SER A 412 -2.29 -18.66 18.21
N PHE A 413 -1.13 -18.08 18.53
CA PHE A 413 0.06 -18.85 18.91
C PHE A 413 0.65 -18.46 20.27
N SER A 414 0.86 -19.44 21.14
CA SER A 414 1.48 -19.27 22.46
C SER A 414 2.97 -18.87 22.40
N ARG A 415 3.68 -19.24 21.32
CA ARG A 415 5.09 -18.88 21.08
C ARG A 415 5.21 -18.12 19.76
N PRO A 416 4.95 -16.80 19.74
CA PRO A 416 4.86 -16.05 18.49
C PRO A 416 6.20 -15.95 17.75
N LEU A 417 7.33 -15.86 18.46
CA LEU A 417 8.63 -15.60 17.81
C LEU A 417 9.13 -16.73 16.89
N PRO A 418 9.23 -18.01 17.33
CA PRO A 418 9.68 -19.08 16.43
C PRO A 418 8.71 -19.32 15.29
N VAL A 419 7.39 -19.17 15.55
CA VAL A 419 6.35 -19.32 14.54
C VAL A 419 6.48 -18.24 13.47
N GLU A 420 6.82 -16.99 13.83
CA GLU A 420 7.06 -15.92 12.87
C GLU A 420 8.20 -16.27 11.91
N TYR A 421 9.32 -16.81 12.43
CA TYR A 421 10.46 -17.19 11.61
C TYR A 421 10.14 -18.34 10.65
N VAL A 422 9.48 -19.40 11.15
CA VAL A 422 9.03 -20.51 10.31
C VAL A 422 8.07 -20.01 9.23
N PHE A 423 7.13 -19.15 9.61
CA PHE A 423 6.16 -18.59 8.68
C PHE A 423 6.82 -17.74 7.59
N ARG A 424 7.82 -16.90 7.95
CA ARG A 424 8.61 -16.15 6.97
C ARG A 424 9.33 -17.07 5.99
N VAL A 425 9.98 -18.13 6.47
CA VAL A 425 10.65 -19.11 5.61
C VAL A 425 9.67 -19.79 4.66
N LEU A 426 8.53 -20.27 5.18
CA LEU A 426 7.49 -20.90 4.37
C LEU A 426 6.93 -19.96 3.30
N LEU A 427 6.75 -18.68 3.64
CA LEU A 427 6.24 -17.69 2.71
C LEU A 427 7.26 -17.35 1.60
N VAL A 428 8.56 -17.29 1.91
CA VAL A 428 9.62 -17.17 0.90
C VAL A 428 9.67 -18.41 -0.01
N LEU A 429 9.52 -19.62 0.56
CA LEU A 429 9.46 -20.83 -0.27
C LEU A 429 8.21 -20.84 -1.16
N ALA A 430 7.08 -20.33 -0.66
CA ALA A 430 5.85 -20.22 -1.43
C ALA A 430 6.01 -19.23 -2.60
N THR A 431 6.63 -18.07 -2.41
CA THR A 431 6.86 -17.11 -3.51
C THR A 431 7.82 -17.69 -4.56
N VAL A 432 8.87 -18.41 -4.16
CA VAL A 432 9.76 -19.10 -5.10
C VAL A 432 9.05 -20.23 -5.83
N ALA A 433 8.19 -21.00 -5.16
CA ALA A 433 7.40 -22.05 -5.80
C ALA A 433 6.43 -21.47 -6.84
N VAL A 434 5.71 -20.39 -6.52
CA VAL A 434 4.83 -19.70 -7.47
C VAL A 434 5.62 -19.15 -8.66
N ALA A 435 6.77 -18.54 -8.43
CA ALA A 435 7.66 -18.06 -9.49
C ALA A 435 8.17 -19.20 -10.39
N ALA A 436 8.45 -20.38 -9.83
CA ALA A 436 8.88 -21.55 -10.59
C ALA A 436 7.75 -22.19 -11.42
N ILE A 437 6.50 -22.12 -10.94
CA ILE A 437 5.31 -22.58 -11.68
C ILE A 437 4.98 -21.61 -12.83
N PHE A 438 5.13 -20.30 -12.61
CA PHE A 438 4.80 -19.25 -13.57
C PHE A 438 6.05 -18.42 -13.96
N PRO A 439 7.00 -18.99 -14.71
CA PRO A 439 8.30 -18.35 -15.03
C PRO A 439 8.22 -17.25 -16.10
N ASN A 440 7.05 -17.03 -16.72
CA ASN A 440 6.84 -16.01 -17.74
C ASN A 440 6.57 -14.65 -17.07
N LEU A 441 7.57 -13.77 -17.12
CA LEU A 441 7.52 -12.48 -16.41
C LEU A 441 6.39 -11.57 -16.92
N GLY A 442 6.22 -11.41 -18.23
CA GLY A 442 5.19 -10.52 -18.80
C GLY A 442 3.76 -10.85 -18.37
N PRO A 443 3.27 -12.08 -18.62
CA PRO A 443 1.95 -12.51 -18.17
C PRO A 443 1.78 -12.42 -16.65
N LEU A 444 2.84 -12.67 -15.87
CA LEU A 444 2.84 -12.55 -14.41
C LEU A 444 2.63 -11.11 -13.96
N LEU A 445 3.35 -10.14 -14.55
CA LEU A 445 3.18 -8.72 -14.26
C LEU A 445 1.75 -8.24 -14.59
N SER A 446 1.24 -8.64 -15.76
CA SER A 446 -0.13 -8.35 -16.18
C SER A 446 -1.16 -8.93 -15.21
N LEU A 447 -0.96 -10.17 -14.74
CA LEU A 447 -1.87 -10.83 -13.80
C LEU A 447 -1.92 -10.10 -12.45
N ILE A 448 -0.76 -9.71 -11.92
CA ILE A 448 -0.66 -8.99 -10.65
C ILE A 448 -1.39 -7.65 -10.75
N GLY A 449 -1.08 -6.85 -11.78
CA GLY A 449 -1.72 -5.56 -12.00
C GLY A 449 -3.23 -5.66 -12.23
N ALA A 450 -3.67 -6.65 -13.01
CA ALA A 450 -5.08 -6.91 -13.25
C ALA A 450 -5.82 -7.30 -11.97
N LEU A 451 -5.26 -8.14 -11.11
CA LEU A 451 -5.90 -8.60 -9.87
C LEU A 451 -5.90 -7.55 -8.76
N SER A 452 -4.74 -6.98 -8.42
CA SER A 452 -4.62 -6.10 -7.25
C SER A 452 -5.12 -4.69 -7.55
N LEU A 453 -4.60 -4.07 -8.61
CA LEU A 453 -4.78 -2.65 -8.85
C LEU A 453 -6.12 -2.34 -9.54
N SER A 454 -6.73 -3.30 -10.25
CA SER A 454 -8.14 -3.15 -10.64
C SER A 454 -9.06 -3.10 -9.42
N VAL A 455 -8.78 -3.91 -8.39
CA VAL A 455 -9.57 -3.93 -7.16
C VAL A 455 -9.30 -2.67 -6.33
N VAL A 456 -8.06 -2.45 -5.90
CA VAL A 456 -7.69 -1.36 -4.98
C VAL A 456 -7.58 -0.02 -5.70
N GLY A 457 -7.03 0.00 -6.92
CA GLY A 457 -6.77 1.22 -7.66
C GLY A 457 -7.96 1.76 -8.45
N LEU A 458 -8.93 0.92 -8.85
CA LEU A 458 -10.07 1.36 -9.69
C LEU A 458 -11.44 1.13 -9.04
N ILE A 459 -11.78 -0.12 -8.72
CA ILE A 459 -13.13 -0.50 -8.26
C ILE A 459 -13.45 0.08 -6.89
N PHE A 460 -12.59 -0.14 -5.89
CA PHE A 460 -12.85 0.33 -4.53
C PHE A 460 -12.91 1.85 -4.37
N PRO A 461 -12.05 2.69 -4.99
CA PRO A 461 -12.17 4.13 -4.85
C PRO A 461 -13.52 4.66 -5.35
N ALA A 462 -14.03 4.12 -6.47
CA ALA A 462 -15.35 4.46 -7.00
C ALA A 462 -16.49 4.01 -6.06
N LEU A 463 -16.39 2.82 -5.47
CA LEU A 463 -17.35 2.33 -4.47
C LEU A 463 -17.32 3.18 -3.20
N VAL A 464 -16.14 3.43 -2.64
CA VAL A 464 -15.94 4.21 -1.42
C VAL A 464 -16.49 5.62 -1.59
N GLU A 465 -16.21 6.31 -2.70
CA GLU A 465 -16.76 7.65 -2.93
C GLU A 465 -18.30 7.61 -2.97
N THR A 466 -18.89 6.62 -3.66
CA THR A 466 -20.35 6.47 -3.73
C THR A 466 -20.97 6.30 -2.35
N LEU A 467 -20.33 5.53 -1.46
CA LEU A 467 -20.78 5.29 -0.09
C LEU A 467 -20.60 6.51 0.80
N VAL A 468 -19.46 7.18 0.72
CA VAL A 468 -19.15 8.37 1.54
C VAL A 468 -20.11 9.52 1.23
N TYR A 469 -20.49 9.68 -0.03
CA TYR A 469 -21.39 10.74 -0.50
C TYR A 469 -22.87 10.32 -0.56
N TRP A 470 -23.25 9.16 -0.01
CA TRP A 470 -24.62 8.63 -0.10
C TRP A 470 -25.67 9.56 0.51
N GLU A 471 -25.47 10.01 1.76
CA GLU A 471 -26.45 10.85 2.48
C GLU A 471 -26.17 12.35 2.30
N HIS A 472 -24.97 12.81 2.71
CA HIS A 472 -24.61 14.24 2.66
C HIS A 472 -23.21 14.43 2.08
N PRO A 473 -23.01 15.35 1.10
CA PRO A 473 -23.99 16.21 0.39
C PRO A 473 -24.88 15.51 -0.66
N GLY A 474 -24.86 14.18 -0.76
CA GLY A 474 -25.61 13.41 -1.76
C GLY A 474 -24.83 13.18 -3.07
N LEU A 475 -25.42 12.39 -3.97
CA LEU A 475 -24.80 11.97 -5.25
C LEU A 475 -24.72 13.07 -6.32
N GLY A 476 -25.17 14.29 -6.01
CA GLY A 476 -25.18 15.45 -6.90
C GLY A 476 -26.38 15.49 -7.86
N SER A 477 -26.51 16.61 -8.60
CA SER A 477 -27.56 16.78 -9.61
C SER A 477 -27.47 15.68 -10.68
N HIS A 478 -28.61 15.11 -11.05
CA HIS A 478 -28.72 13.97 -11.99
C HIS A 478 -27.86 12.74 -11.66
N TRP A 479 -27.43 12.57 -10.40
CA TRP A 479 -26.62 11.43 -9.94
C TRP A 479 -25.30 11.26 -10.73
N TRP A 480 -24.71 12.36 -11.18
CA TRP A 480 -23.50 12.33 -12.01
C TRP A 480 -22.34 11.56 -11.34
N ARG A 481 -22.23 11.63 -10.00
CA ARG A 481 -21.19 10.89 -9.24
C ARG A 481 -21.38 9.39 -9.36
N LEU A 482 -22.63 8.93 -9.33
CA LEU A 482 -22.95 7.51 -9.46
C LEU A 482 -22.56 7.01 -10.86
N TRP A 483 -23.01 7.69 -11.91
CA TRP A 483 -22.70 7.27 -13.29
C TRP A 483 -21.20 7.25 -13.58
N LYS A 484 -20.48 8.28 -13.11
CA LYS A 484 -19.02 8.34 -13.19
C LYS A 484 -18.36 7.16 -12.45
N ASN A 485 -18.80 6.87 -11.23
CA ASN A 485 -18.25 5.77 -10.43
C ASN A 485 -18.57 4.40 -11.01
N VAL A 486 -19.77 4.23 -11.57
CA VAL A 486 -20.14 3.02 -12.31
C VAL A 486 -19.24 2.85 -13.53
N ALA A 487 -18.97 3.91 -14.30
CA ALA A 487 -18.07 3.84 -15.45
C ALA A 487 -16.64 3.43 -15.05
N ILE A 488 -16.09 4.02 -13.97
CA ILE A 488 -14.76 3.66 -13.44
C ILE A 488 -14.74 2.21 -12.94
N ALA A 489 -15.76 1.79 -12.18
CA ALA A 489 -15.85 0.43 -11.66
C ALA A 489 -15.99 -0.60 -12.79
N LEU A 490 -16.78 -0.30 -13.83
CA LEU A 490 -16.89 -1.15 -15.02
C LEU A 490 -15.58 -1.24 -15.79
N PHE A 491 -14.86 -0.13 -15.95
CA PHE A 491 -13.53 -0.13 -16.57
C PHE A 491 -12.55 -1.02 -15.79
N GLY A 492 -12.53 -0.91 -14.45
CA GLY A 492 -11.75 -1.79 -13.59
C GLY A 492 -12.17 -3.26 -13.65
N LEU A 493 -13.48 -3.55 -13.72
CA LEU A 493 -13.99 -4.92 -13.84
C LEU A 493 -13.61 -5.55 -15.18
N ILE A 494 -13.77 -4.81 -16.29
CA ILE A 494 -13.34 -5.28 -17.61
C ILE A 494 -11.84 -5.57 -17.59
N GLY A 495 -11.04 -4.66 -17.03
CA GLY A 495 -9.61 -4.84 -16.85
C GLY A 495 -9.25 -6.09 -16.03
N LEU A 496 -9.91 -6.28 -14.89
CA LEU A 496 -9.75 -7.44 -14.02
C LEU A 496 -10.04 -8.74 -14.76
N PHE A 497 -11.20 -8.86 -15.42
CA PHE A 497 -11.60 -10.10 -16.08
C PHE A 497 -10.75 -10.39 -17.33
N THR A 498 -10.58 -9.38 -18.18
CA THR A 498 -9.85 -9.56 -19.44
C THR A 498 -8.37 -9.81 -19.17
N GLY A 499 -7.71 -9.00 -18.33
CA GLY A 499 -6.30 -9.16 -17.98
C GLY A 499 -6.02 -10.49 -17.28
N THR A 500 -6.88 -10.91 -16.33
CA THR A 500 -6.74 -12.22 -15.67
C THR A 500 -6.88 -13.36 -16.67
N MET A 501 -7.91 -13.32 -17.52
CA MET A 501 -8.17 -14.40 -18.48
C MET A 501 -7.06 -14.51 -19.52
N THR A 502 -6.54 -13.40 -20.03
CA THR A 502 -5.43 -13.42 -21.00
C THR A 502 -4.15 -13.91 -20.37
N SER A 503 -3.77 -13.41 -19.18
CA SER A 503 -2.57 -13.87 -18.49
C SER A 503 -2.63 -15.37 -18.19
N LEU A 504 -3.79 -15.90 -17.75
CA LEU A 504 -3.94 -17.34 -17.51
C LEU A 504 -3.85 -18.17 -18.79
N ARG A 505 -4.35 -17.67 -19.93
CA ARG A 505 -4.20 -18.36 -21.22
C ARG A 505 -2.75 -18.40 -21.67
N GLU A 506 -1.99 -17.33 -21.48
CA GLU A 506 -0.56 -17.29 -21.81
C GLU A 506 0.31 -18.19 -20.90
N PHE A 507 -0.18 -18.56 -19.72
CA PHE A 507 0.46 -19.59 -18.90
C PHE A 507 0.06 -21.03 -19.27
N GLY A 508 -1.08 -21.20 -19.94
CA GLY A 508 -1.60 -22.51 -20.35
C GLY A 508 -1.05 -22.99 -21.71
N HIS A 509 -0.42 -22.10 -22.47
CA HIS A 509 0.32 -22.39 -23.70
C HIS A 509 1.82 -22.34 -23.41
#